data_AF-A0A349A029-F1
#
_entry.id   AF-A0A349A029-F1
#
_cell.length_a   1.000
_cell.length_b   1.000
_cell.length_c   1.000
_cell.angle_alpha   90.00
_cell.angle_beta   90.00
_cell.angle_gamma   90.00
#
_symmetry.space_group_name_H-M   'P 1'
#
loop_
_entity.id
_entity.type
_entity.pdbx_description
1 polymer ?
#
loop_
_entity_poly.entity_id
_entity_poly.type
_entity_poly.pdbx_seq_one_letter_code
_entity_poly.pdbx_strand_id
1 'polypeptide(L)' 'MSGYVHSVTLDREKCQGCTNCIKRCPVEAIRVHDGKAKIIEERCIDCGECIRCCQNH' A
#
# COMPACT_ATOMS: atom_id res chain seq x y z
N MET A 1 -11.36 -9.98 17.47
CA MET A 1 -10.34 -10.07 16.39
C MET A 1 -10.67 -8.96 15.42
N SER A 2 -9.94 -7.85 15.47
CA SER A 2 -10.23 -6.70 14.61
C SER A 2 -9.83 -7.02 13.17
N GLY A 3 -10.83 -7.39 12.36
CA GLY A 3 -10.66 -7.46 10.92
C GLY A 3 -10.61 -6.02 10.41
N TYR A 4 -9.41 -5.49 10.25
CA TYR A 4 -9.20 -4.22 9.57
C TYR A 4 -9.47 -4.45 8.08
N VAL A 5 -10.68 -4.09 7.64
CA VAL A 5 -11.07 -4.16 6.24
C VAL A 5 -10.89 -2.77 5.66
N HIS A 6 -9.81 -2.60 4.90
CA HIS A 6 -9.52 -1.36 4.19
C HIS A 6 -10.11 -1.41 2.79
N SER A 7 -10.59 -0.26 2.31
CA SER A 7 -11.07 -0.12 0.93
C SER A 7 -9.92 0.02 -0.06
N VAL A 8 -8.76 0.48 0.44
CA VAL A 8 -7.54 0.67 -0.33
C VAL A 8 -6.69 -0.59 -0.24
N THR A 9 -6.43 -1.23 -1.38
CA THR A 9 -5.53 -2.39 -1.49
C THR A 9 -4.49 -2.15 -2.59
N LEU A 10 -3.41 -2.94 -2.60
CA LEU A 10 -2.41 -2.93 -3.68
C LEU A 10 -2.36 -4.29 -4.34
N ASP A 11 -2.54 -4.33 -5.66
CA ASP A 11 -2.41 -5.54 -6.46
C ASP A 11 -0.95 -6.04 -6.44
N ARG A 12 -0.72 -7.19 -5.81
CA ARG A 12 0.61 -7.79 -5.71
C ARG A 12 1.09 -8.35 -7.04
N GLU A 13 0.21 -8.76 -7.94
CA GLU A 13 0.60 -9.31 -9.23
C GLU A 13 1.21 -8.21 -10.11
N LYS A 14 0.55 -7.05 -10.18
CA LYS A 14 1.03 -5.91 -10.97
C LYS A 14 2.13 -5.09 -10.30
N CYS A 15 2.25 -5.14 -8.97
CA CYS A 15 3.26 -4.40 -8.25
C CYS A 15 4.68 -4.77 -8.72
N GLN A 16 5.44 -3.80 -9.22
CA GLN A 16 6.83 -4.00 -9.67
C GLN A 16 7.88 -3.60 -8.62
N GLY A 17 7.46 -3.27 -7.39
CA GLY A 17 8.39 -2.88 -6.33
C GLY A 17 9.03 -1.51 -6.51
N CYS A 18 8.43 -0.60 -7.29
CA CYS A 18 8.97 0.73 -7.56
C CYS A 18 9.05 1.66 -6.32
N THR A 19 8.49 1.25 -5.18
CA THR A 19 8.51 1.95 -3.87
C THR A 19 7.85 3.33 -3.82
N ASN A 20 7.24 3.82 -4.90
CA ASN A 20 6.58 5.13 -4.94
C ASN A 20 5.49 5.28 -3.88
N CYS A 21 4.72 4.21 -3.65
CA CYS A 21 3.67 4.18 -2.63
C CYS A 21 4.20 4.39 -1.21
N ILE A 22 5.41 3.90 -0.88
CA ILE A 22 6.04 4.11 0.44
C ILE A 22 6.27 5.60 0.67
N LYS A 23 6.86 6.30 -0.30
CA LYS A 23 7.24 7.72 -0.19
C LYS A 23 6.03 8.65 -0.07
N ARG A 24 4.88 8.25 -0.59
CA ARG A 24 3.65 9.05 -0.61
C ARG A 24 2.70 8.74 0.54
N CYS A 25 2.90 7.64 1.26
CA CYS A 25 2.01 7.26 2.35
C CYS A 25 2.19 8.22 3.55
N PRO A 26 1.19 9.04 3.92
CA PRO A 26 1.32 10.04 4.97
C PRO A 26 1.52 9.45 6.38
N VAL A 27 1.12 8.19 6.55
CA VAL A 27 1.17 7.43 7.81
C VAL A 27 2.20 6.28 7.75
N GLU A 28 3.00 6.23 6.69
CA GLU A 28 4.05 5.21 6.48
C GLU A 28 3.55 3.77 6.69
N ALA A 29 2.31 3.48 6.28
CA ALA A 29 1.64 2.21 6.43
C ALA A 29 2.07 1.16 5.40
N ILE A 30 3.13 1.39 4.62
CA ILE A 30 3.51 0.51 3.50
C ILE A 30 4.90 -0.06 3.73
N ARG A 31 5.06 -1.36 3.47
CA ARG A 31 6.35 -2.07 3.47
C ARG A 31 6.51 -2.82 2.17
N VAL A 32 7.76 -3.06 1.77
CA VAL A 32 8.06 -3.88 0.59
C VAL A 32 8.75 -5.15 1.07
N HIS A 33 8.17 -6.30 0.73
CA HIS A 33 8.70 -7.63 0.98
C HIS A 33 8.70 -8.40 -0.34
N ASP A 34 9.82 -9.05 -0.65
CA ASP A 34 10.02 -9.79 -1.92
C ASP A 34 9.74 -8.93 -3.17
N GLY A 35 10.12 -7.65 -3.12
CA GLY A 35 9.86 -6.70 -4.21
C GLY A 35 8.39 -6.33 -4.39
N LYS A 36 7.49 -6.73 -3.48
CA LYS A 36 6.05 -6.41 -3.54
C LYS A 36 5.64 -5.52 -2.37
N ALA A 37 4.91 -4.46 -2.66
CA ALA A 37 4.35 -3.58 -1.64
C ALA A 37 3.22 -4.28 -0.90
N LYS A 38 3.18 -4.10 0.43
CA LYS A 38 2.16 -4.59 1.34
C LYS A 38 1.74 -3.47 2.28
N ILE A 39 0.44 -3.32 2.46
CA ILE A 39 -0.15 -2.36 3.41
C ILE A 39 -0.18 -3.02 4.80
N ILE A 40 0.20 -2.24 5.81
CA ILE A 40 0.02 -2.55 7.22
C ILE A 40 -1.36 -2.00 7.58
N GLU A 41 -2.34 -2.89 7.65
CA GLU A 41 -3.74 -2.54 7.89
C GLU A 41 -3.89 -1.68 9.15
N GLU A 42 -3.20 -2.03 10.25
CA GLU A 42 -3.24 -1.31 11.53
C GLU A 42 -2.83 0.18 11.45
N ARG A 43 -2.11 0.58 10.40
CA ARG A 43 -1.67 1.97 10.19
C ARG A 43 -2.40 2.65 9.03
N CYS A 44 -3.07 1.90 8.17
CA CYS A 44 -3.72 2.46 7.00
C CYS A 44 -4.93 3.31 7.41
N ILE A 45 -5.07 4.49 6.81
CA ILE A 45 -6.19 5.41 7.05
C ILE A 45 -7.09 5.57 5.83
N ASP A 46 -6.99 4.65 4.86
CA ASP A 46 -7.74 4.68 3.58
C ASP A 46 -7.61 5.99 2.78
N CYS A 47 -6.46 6.67 2.87
CA CYS A 47 -6.23 7.92 2.13
C CYS A 47 -6.13 7.74 0.61
N GLY A 48 -5.85 6.52 0.12
CA GLY A 48 -5.79 6.20 -1.32
C GLY A 48 -4.54 6.71 -2.07
N GLU A 49 -3.63 7.42 -1.41
CA GLU A 49 -2.43 7.99 -2.05
C GLU A 49 -1.51 6.94 -2.66
N CYS A 50 -1.46 5.74 -2.09
CA CYS A 50 -0.67 4.63 -2.62
C CYS A 50 -1.16 4.14 -3.99
N ILE A 51 -2.47 4.16 -4.24
CA ILE A 51 -3.06 3.80 -5.53
C ILE A 51 -2.86 4.95 -6.52
N ARG A 52 -3.12 6.19 -6.09
CA ARG A 52 -2.99 7.39 -6.93
C ARG A 52 -1.59 7.60 -7.49
N CYS A 53 -0.56 7.30 -6.71
CA CYS A 53 0.84 7.43 -7.15
C CYS A 53 1.40 6.17 -7.83
N CYS A 54 0.69 5.04 -7.78
CA CYS A 54 1.18 3.78 -8.34
C CYS A 54 0.81 3.70 -9.83
N GLN A 55 1.84 3.71 -10.68
CA GLN A 55 1.68 3.61 -12.13
C GLN A 55 1.23 2.22 -12.61
N ASN A 56 1.37 1.20 -11.76
CA ASN A 56 1.16 -0.22 -12.08
C ASN A 56 0.13 -0.86 -11.13
N HIS A 57 -0.90 -0.12 -10.71
CA HIS A 57 -1.95 -0.64 -9.81
C HIS A 57 -2.95 -1.58 -10.52
#